data_AF-A0A2S9FJU3-F1
#
_entry.id   AF-A0A2S9FJU3-F1
#
_cell.length_a   1.000
_cell.length_b   1.000
_cell.length_c   1.000
_cell.angle_alpha   90.00
_cell.angle_beta   90.00
_cell.angle_gamma   90.00
#
_symmetry.space_group_name_H-M   'P 1'
#
loop_
_entity.id
_entity.type
_entity.pdbx_description
1 polymer ?
#
loop_
_entity_poly.entity_id
_entity_poly.type
_entity_poly.pdbx_seq_one_letter_code
_entity_poly.pdbx_strand_id
1 'polypeptide(L)' 'GLPPILVVSTTNDPATPYQAGVDLARQLGGTLVTFEGTQHTVALQGDSCIDDIVTRYLVDVTVPSPDTRC' A
#
# COMPACT_ATOMS: atom_id res chain seq x y z
N GLY A 1 -15.25 -1.06 -14.68
CA GLY A 1 -13.86 -1.37 -14.29
C GLY A 1 -13.83 -1.73 -12.82
N LEU A 2 -12.68 -2.18 -12.30
CA LEU A 2 -12.50 -2.37 -10.87
C LEU A 2 -12.62 -1.01 -10.14
N PRO A 3 -13.11 -0.97 -8.89
CA PRO A 3 -12.98 0.23 -8.06
C PRO A 3 -11.49 0.55 -7.86
N PRO A 4 -11.15 1.76 -7.37
CA PRO A 4 -9.78 2.05 -6.95
C PRO A 4 -9.31 0.94 -6.00
N ILE A 5 -8.13 0.37 -6.26
CA ILE A 5 -7.50 -0.65 -5.41
C ILE A 5 -6.25 -0.03 -4.82
N LEU A 6 -6.08 -0.18 -3.51
CA LEU A 6 -4.88 0.19 -2.79
C LEU A 6 -4.03 -1.04 -2.49
N VAL A 7 -2.76 -1.02 -2.89
CA VAL A 7 -1.76 -2.05 -2.54
C VAL A 7 -0.71 -1.40 -1.65
N VAL A 8 -0.54 -1.91 -0.43
CA VAL A 8 0.53 -1.47 0.48
C VAL A 8 1.66 -2.48 0.41
N SER A 9 2.89 -2.03 0.19
CA SER A 9 4.05 -2.91 0.07
C SER A 9 5.27 -2.36 0.83
N THR A 10 5.93 -3.23 1.59
CA THR A 10 7.08 -2.87 2.43
C THR A 10 8.39 -3.18 1.70
N THR A 11 9.36 -2.26 1.70
CA THR A 11 10.60 -2.37 0.91
C THR A 11 11.42 -3.63 1.21
N ASN A 12 11.54 -4.04 2.47
CA ASN A 12 12.28 -5.24 2.88
C ASN A 12 11.39 -6.29 3.57
N ASP A 13 10.18 -6.50 3.06
CA ASP A 13 9.30 -7.57 3.54
C ASP A 13 9.90 -8.97 3.26
N PRO A 14 10.14 -9.80 4.29
CA PRO A 14 10.77 -11.11 4.11
C PRO A 14 9.83 -12.19 3.56
N ALA A 15 8.51 -12.01 3.64
CA ALA A 15 7.51 -13.00 3.25
C ALA A 15 6.84 -12.65 1.92
N THR A 16 6.55 -11.37 1.68
CA THR A 16 5.97 -10.87 0.44
C THR A 16 6.82 -9.73 -0.12
N PRO A 17 7.90 -10.04 -0.87
CA PRO A 17 8.88 -9.04 -1.32
C PRO A 17 8.25 -7.86 -2.05
N TYR A 18 8.83 -6.66 -1.87
CA TYR A 18 8.31 -5.40 -2.41
C TYR A 18 7.90 -5.47 -3.89
N GLN A 19 8.71 -6.10 -4.73
CA GLN A 19 8.44 -6.22 -6.17
C GLN A 19 7.13 -6.97 -6.47
N ALA A 20 6.73 -7.93 -5.63
CA ALA A 20 5.45 -8.60 -5.77
C ALA A 20 4.26 -7.64 -5.55
N GLY A 21 4.38 -6.68 -4.63
CA GLY A 21 3.40 -5.62 -4.44
C GLY A 21 3.33 -4.67 -5.63
N VAL A 22 4.49 -4.27 -6.19
CA VAL A 22 4.56 -3.46 -7.42
C VAL A 22 3.86 -4.15 -8.58
N ASP A 23 4.14 -5.43 -8.79
CA ASP A 23 3.58 -6.20 -9.90
C ASP A 23 2.08 -6.44 -9.73
N LEU A 24 1.63 -6.67 -8.49
CA LEU A 24 0.20 -6.80 -8.17
C LEU A 24 -0.56 -5.49 -8.44
N ALA A 25 -0.03 -4.34 -7.99
CA ALA A 25 -0.63 -3.04 -8.26
C ALA A 25 -0.77 -2.79 -9.77
N ARG A 26 0.26 -3.14 -10.55
CA ARG A 26 0.23 -3.04 -12.02
C ARG A 26 -0.84 -3.94 -12.64
N GLN A 27 -0.94 -5.20 -12.22
CA GLN A 27 -1.92 -6.15 -12.75
C GLN A 27 -3.37 -5.74 -12.46
N LEU A 28 -3.60 -5.14 -11.28
CA LEU A 28 -4.92 -4.68 -10.86
C LEU A 28 -5.27 -3.28 -11.38
N GLY A 29 -4.30 -2.54 -11.95
CA GLY A 29 -4.46 -1.11 -12.24
C GLY A 29 -4.70 -0.29 -10.96
N GLY A 30 -4.13 -0.74 -9.84
CA GLY A 30 -4.28 -0.12 -8.52
C GLY A 30 -3.16 0.86 -8.19
N THR A 31 -3.33 1.58 -7.07
CA THR A 31 -2.35 2.51 -6.51
C THR A 31 -1.46 1.76 -5.51
N LEU A 32 -0.14 1.85 -5.73
CA LEU A 32 0.86 1.35 -4.79
C LEU A 32 1.20 2.42 -3.74
N VAL A 33 1.25 2.02 -2.48
CA VAL A 33 1.86 2.77 -1.38
C VAL A 33 3.05 1.99 -0.87
N THR A 34 4.20 2.65 -0.81
CA THR A 34 5.40 2.05 -0.23
C THR A 34 5.44 2.34 1.26
N PHE A 35 5.88 1.35 2.04
CA PHE A 35 6.37 1.54 3.40
C PHE A 35 7.87 1.22 3.45
N GLU A 36 8.68 2.12 4.01
CA GLU A 36 10.12 1.99 4.13
C GLU A 36 10.50 1.28 5.44
N GLY A 37 10.61 -0.04 5.39
CA GLY A 37 10.91 -0.83 6.57
C GLY A 37 11.31 -2.28 6.29
N THR A 38 11.51 -3.03 7.37
CA THR A 38 11.88 -4.46 7.36
C THR A 38 10.93 -5.23 8.25
N GLN A 39 9.75 -5.51 7.72
CA GLN A 39 8.68 -6.25 8.40
C GLN A 39 7.71 -6.85 7.39
N HIS A 40 6.90 -7.82 7.83
CA HIS A 40 5.82 -8.34 7.00
C HIS A 40 4.51 -7.60 7.31
N THR A 41 3.95 -6.92 6.31
CA THR A 41 2.76 -6.03 6.41
C THR A 41 2.95 -4.81 7.32
N VAL A 42 2.04 -3.82 7.23
CA VAL A 42 2.11 -2.59 8.06
C VAL A 42 0.75 -1.89 8.27
N ALA A 43 -0.29 -2.22 7.50
CA ALA A 43 -1.60 -1.57 7.64
C ALA A 43 -2.25 -1.85 9.01
N LEU A 44 -2.74 -0.79 9.66
CA LEU A 44 -3.42 -0.78 10.96
C LEU A 44 -2.52 -1.28 12.10
N GLN A 45 -1.21 -0.98 12.01
CA GLN A 45 -0.19 -1.41 12.98
C GLN A 45 0.50 -0.24 13.69
N GLY A 46 -0.02 0.99 13.56
CA GLY A 46 0.44 2.15 14.31
C GLY A 46 1.37 3.09 13.56
N ASP A 47 1.67 2.82 12.28
CA ASP A 47 2.32 3.81 11.42
C ASP A 47 1.27 4.82 10.96
N SER A 48 1.33 6.06 11.46
CA SER A 48 0.31 7.07 11.19
C SER A 48 0.19 7.42 9.70
N CYS A 49 1.28 7.32 8.93
CA CYS A 49 1.28 7.64 7.50
C CYS A 49 0.48 6.59 6.73
N ILE A 50 0.75 5.31 6.96
CA ILE A 50 0.03 4.18 6.37
C ILE A 50 -1.41 4.13 6.87
N ASP A 51 -1.63 4.24 8.19
CA ASP A 51 -2.95 4.06 8.80
C ASP A 51 -3.94 5.14 8.35
N ASP A 52 -3.47 6.38 8.19
CA ASP A 52 -4.28 7.47 7.62
C ASP A 52 -4.70 7.18 6.18
N ILE A 53 -3.77 6.69 5.35
CA ILE A 53 -4.06 6.36 3.95
C ILE A 53 -5.07 5.21 3.88
N VAL A 54 -4.85 4.13 4.63
CA VAL A 54 -5.74 2.97 4.68
C VAL A 54 -7.12 3.37 5.18
N THR A 55 -7.20 4.24 6.19
CA THR A 55 -8.48 4.73 6.73
C THR A 55 -9.26 5.53 5.68
N ARG A 56 -8.63 6.49 4.99
CA ARG A 56 -9.28 7.26 3.92
C ARG A 56 -9.73 6.36 2.76
N TYR A 57 -8.96 5.33 2.43
CA TYR A 57 -9.36 4.37 1.40
C TYR A 57 -10.59 3.56 1.83
N LEU A 58 -10.63 3.07 3.07
CA LEU A 58 -11.74 2.25 3.57
C LEU A 58 -13.04 3.05 3.77
N VAL A 59 -12.94 4.32 4.20
CA VAL A 59 -14.10 5.17 4.49
C VAL A 59 -14.58 5.91 3.24
N ASP A 60 -13.66 6.50 2.48
CA ASP A 60 -13.97 7.44 1.40
C ASP A 60 -13.62 6.90 -0.01
N VAL A 61 -13.03 5.70 -0.11
CA VAL A 61 -12.53 5.13 -1.37
C VAL A 61 -11.53 6.07 -2.07
N THR A 62 -10.76 6.80 -1.27
CA THR A 62 -9.73 7.74 -1.75
C THR A 62 -8.35 7.11 -1.68
N VAL A 63 -7.62 7.16 -2.79
CA VAL A 63 -6.23 6.70 -2.90
C VAL A 63 -5.26 7.90 -2.86
N PRO A 64 -4.02 7.73 -2.38
CA PRO A 64 -3.05 8.82 -2.35
C PRO A 64 -2.47 9.08 -3.75
N SER A 65 -1.61 10.10 -3.86
CA SER A 65 -0.87 10.37 -5.09
C SER A 65 -0.02 9.15 -5.50
N PRO A 66 0.20 8.94 -6.81
CA PRO A 66 1.15 7.92 -7.28
C PRO A 66 2.51 8.06 -6.59
N ASP A 67 3.19 6.93 -6.38
CA ASP A 67 4.52 6.86 -5.78
C ASP A 67 4.61 7.40 -4.33
N THR A 68 3.48 7.46 -3.60
CA THR A 68 3.48 7.81 -2.18
C THR A 68 4.31 6.82 -1.38
N ARG A 69 5.19 7.36 -0.52
CA ARG A 69 6.06 6.61 0.37
C ARG A 69 5.82 7.07 1.80
N CYS A 70 5.49 6.10 2.62
CA CYS A 70 5.88 6.02 4.01
C CYS A 70 7.03 4.98 4.04
#